data_AF-A0A4Q6ET24-F1
#
_entry.id   AF-A0A4Q6ET24-F1
#
_cell.length_a   1.000
_cell.length_b   1.000
_cell.length_c   1.000
_cell.angle_alpha   90.00
_cell.angle_beta   90.00
_cell.angle_gamma   90.00
#
_symmetry.space_group_name_H-M   'P 1'
#
loop_
_entity.id
_entity.type
_entity.pdbx_description
1 polymer ?
#
loop_
_entity_poly.entity_id
_entity_poly.type
_entity_poly.pdbx_seq_one_letter_code
_entity_poly.pdbx_strand_id
1 'polypeptide(L)'
;MLFLLSLLLSSPAIGAENPVCQSLELRPDRRFEIPEEVDYFIRASSRREITFASRQGNRLLNLTTGQTSAFPGLLDPVASPDGEIYTVPIKAEGSELNGAAAQYQMNFFRPSRQKGGPPEFLFRDEGLNQTYQSLGTLAKTKAGANYRLIYQENNQVMARDYAYDSRAAKITPLNQASPVCPSAPNPIALPMLSRDGREFSYYDAKLGRTFIYEIEELGKRCALKDEIPALVGKIDFSPSGKRLAFHADLRSDQSSMFWQPNAQYNLGLFAYDRATKTVVPLHAKPGEQAYFPVFLNENEIAYVTSPRGGTKSFTVNTARLESLVGCRDCLREEPARDAAALIGTLYAKACDKPRSFRLQPGVVTFLTLSANRCAALVELETDESLRNAAGRALPAERLANLSKASLLRVCQKLKGPGAVMSNPVEAPEPGVAPAK
;
A
#
# COMPACT_ATOMS: atom_id res chain seq x y z
N MET A 1 -39.66 -8.82 -46.41
CA MET A 1 -39.66 -7.48 -45.76
C MET A 1 -39.77 -7.50 -44.23
N LEU A 2 -40.06 -8.63 -43.56
CA LEU A 2 -40.18 -8.68 -42.09
C LEU A 2 -38.88 -9.02 -41.32
N PHE A 3 -37.80 -9.45 -42.01
CA PHE A 3 -36.54 -9.86 -41.37
C PHE A 3 -35.50 -8.73 -41.23
N LEU A 4 -35.73 -7.56 -41.83
CA LEU A 4 -34.82 -6.40 -41.73
C LEU A 4 -35.18 -5.45 -40.56
N LEU A 5 -36.34 -5.60 -39.92
CA LEU A 5 -36.78 -4.70 -38.84
C LEU A 5 -36.30 -5.15 -37.45
N SER A 6 -35.94 -6.43 -37.27
CA SER A 6 -35.44 -6.97 -36.00
C SER A 6 -33.95 -6.67 -35.73
N LEU A 7 -33.19 -6.30 -36.76
CA LEU A 7 -31.77 -5.90 -36.65
C LEU A 7 -31.57 -4.41 -36.32
N LEU A 8 -32.62 -3.59 -36.39
CA LEU A 8 -32.55 -2.13 -36.10
C LEU A 8 -33.02 -1.77 -34.68
N LEU A 9 -33.54 -2.73 -33.91
CA LEU A 9 -33.94 -2.55 -32.51
C LEU A 9 -32.98 -3.18 -31.50
N SER A 10 -31.93 -3.85 -31.95
CA SER A 10 -30.77 -4.12 -31.11
C SER A 10 -29.91 -2.85 -31.03
N SER A 11 -30.48 -1.79 -30.45
CA SER A 11 -29.63 -0.79 -29.82
C SER A 11 -28.81 -1.57 -28.80
N PRO A 12 -27.47 -1.59 -28.87
CA PRO A 12 -26.72 -2.07 -27.73
C PRO A 12 -27.27 -1.26 -26.56
N ALA A 13 -27.83 -1.92 -25.56
CA ALA A 13 -28.01 -1.29 -24.28
C ALA A 13 -26.59 -0.89 -23.89
N ILE A 14 -26.22 0.35 -24.21
CA ILE A 14 -25.03 1.00 -23.70
C ILE A 14 -25.32 0.99 -22.22
N GLY A 15 -24.83 -0.05 -21.55
CA GLY A 15 -25.10 -0.28 -20.14
C GLY A 15 -24.55 0.93 -19.46
N ALA A 16 -25.45 1.85 -19.08
CA ALA A 16 -25.08 3.04 -18.35
C ALA A 16 -24.37 2.49 -17.11
N GLU A 17 -23.05 2.65 -17.06
CA GLU A 17 -22.28 2.24 -15.91
C GLU A 17 -22.95 2.88 -14.70
N ASN A 18 -23.31 2.06 -13.72
CA ASN A 18 -23.98 2.55 -12.52
C ASN A 18 -23.14 3.73 -12.02
N PRO A 19 -23.73 4.94 -11.88
CA PRO A 19 -22.97 6.16 -11.57
C PRO A 19 -22.22 6.05 -10.23
N VAL A 20 -22.61 5.10 -9.39
CA VAL A 20 -21.90 4.76 -8.16
C VAL A 20 -20.56 4.07 -8.45
N CYS A 21 -20.38 3.35 -9.55
CA CYS A 21 -19.28 2.42 -9.85
C CYS A 21 -18.08 3.03 -10.60
N GLN A 22 -17.82 4.32 -10.42
CA GLN A 22 -16.69 4.99 -11.07
C GLN A 22 -15.33 4.52 -10.52
N SER A 23 -14.34 4.33 -11.41
CA SER A 23 -12.97 4.04 -10.99
C SER A 23 -12.34 5.22 -10.26
N LEU A 24 -11.46 4.91 -9.31
CA LEU A 24 -10.57 5.90 -8.71
C LEU A 24 -9.16 5.61 -9.22
N GLU A 25 -8.57 6.54 -9.97
CA GLU A 25 -7.27 6.36 -10.58
C GLU A 25 -6.41 7.59 -10.29
N LEU A 26 -5.35 7.40 -9.52
CA LEU A 26 -4.26 8.36 -9.42
C LEU A 26 -3.61 8.42 -10.79
N ARG A 27 -3.71 9.59 -11.43
CA ARG A 27 -3.14 9.79 -12.75
C ARG A 27 -1.61 9.72 -12.65
N PRO A 28 -0.95 8.78 -13.34
CA PRO A 28 0.50 8.71 -13.31
C PRO A 28 1.11 9.83 -14.15
N ASP A 29 2.17 10.44 -13.61
CA ASP A 29 3.03 11.38 -14.31
C ASP A 29 3.93 10.67 -15.32
N ARG A 30 4.38 9.46 -14.97
CA ARG A 30 5.21 8.60 -15.82
C ARG A 30 4.79 7.14 -15.67
N ARG A 31 4.99 6.40 -16.75
CA ARG A 31 4.76 4.95 -16.85
C ARG A 31 6.01 4.29 -17.43
N PHE A 32 6.45 3.22 -16.80
CA PHE A 32 7.58 2.39 -17.25
C PHE A 32 7.05 0.98 -17.45
N GLU A 33 6.90 0.57 -18.70
CA GLU A 33 6.50 -0.79 -19.02
C GLU A 33 7.67 -1.73 -18.74
N ILE A 34 7.42 -2.76 -17.92
CA ILE A 34 8.39 -3.79 -17.64
C ILE A 34 7.90 -5.08 -18.29
N PRO A 35 8.63 -5.61 -19.29
CA PRO A 35 8.23 -6.79 -20.05
C PRO A 35 8.45 -8.11 -19.29
N GLU A 36 8.99 -8.03 -18.09
CA GLU A 36 9.28 -9.16 -17.20
C GLU A 36 8.13 -9.36 -16.20
N GLU A 37 8.03 -10.55 -15.61
CA GLU A 37 7.10 -10.77 -14.49
C GLU A 37 7.71 -10.23 -13.19
N VAL A 38 7.02 -9.33 -12.47
CA VAL A 38 7.36 -9.07 -11.05
C VAL A 38 7.11 -10.34 -10.28
N ASP A 39 8.12 -10.75 -9.53
CA ASP A 39 7.94 -11.77 -8.53
C ASP A 39 7.62 -11.10 -7.19
N TYR A 40 8.51 -10.19 -6.77
CA TYR A 40 8.48 -9.60 -5.44
C TYR A 40 8.77 -8.09 -5.44
N PHE A 41 8.86 -7.55 -4.23
CA PHE A 41 8.66 -6.17 -3.82
C PHE A 41 9.39 -5.07 -4.60
N ILE A 42 8.93 -3.82 -4.39
CA ILE A 42 9.72 -2.64 -4.75
C ILE A 42 10.17 -1.83 -3.52
N ARG A 43 11.36 -1.21 -3.60
CA ARG A 43 11.84 -0.18 -2.66
C ARG A 43 12.48 0.94 -3.46
N ALA A 44 12.22 2.19 -3.08
CA ALA A 44 12.83 3.36 -3.71
C ALA A 44 13.98 3.93 -2.87
N SER A 45 14.99 4.46 -3.56
CA SER A 45 16.09 5.23 -2.98
C SER A 45 15.97 6.73 -3.27
N SER A 46 16.71 7.57 -2.54
CA SER A 46 16.79 9.02 -2.84
C SER A 46 17.36 9.33 -4.24
N ARG A 47 18.03 8.35 -4.87
CA ARG A 47 18.58 8.45 -6.23
C ARG A 47 17.52 8.27 -7.32
N ARG A 48 16.22 8.18 -6.95
CA ARG A 48 15.10 7.88 -7.86
C ARG A 48 15.29 6.57 -8.61
N GLU A 49 15.76 5.56 -7.88
CA GLU A 49 15.90 4.21 -8.38
C GLU A 49 14.92 3.30 -7.64
N ILE A 50 14.43 2.28 -8.34
CA ILE A 50 13.58 1.24 -7.79
C ILE A 50 14.24 -0.12 -8.03
N THR A 51 14.39 -0.89 -6.97
CA THR A 51 14.81 -2.29 -7.06
C THR A 51 13.60 -3.20 -7.06
N PHE A 52 13.64 -4.29 -7.83
CA PHE A 52 12.58 -5.30 -7.86
C PHE A 52 13.12 -6.68 -8.27
N ALA A 53 12.53 -7.76 -7.75
CA ALA A 53 12.77 -9.11 -8.22
C ALA A 53 11.85 -9.45 -9.41
N SER A 54 12.44 -10.11 -10.41
CA SER A 54 11.72 -10.69 -11.53
C SER A 54 12.06 -12.18 -11.66
N ARG A 55 11.32 -12.91 -12.49
CA ARG A 55 11.67 -14.29 -12.86
C ARG A 55 13.04 -14.44 -13.50
N GLN A 56 13.61 -13.36 -14.05
CA GLN A 56 14.94 -13.34 -14.65
C GLN A 56 16.00 -12.76 -13.69
N GLY A 57 15.70 -12.70 -12.40
CA GLY A 57 16.56 -12.17 -11.35
C GLY A 57 16.25 -10.72 -10.99
N ASN A 58 17.04 -10.18 -10.06
CA ASN A 58 16.82 -8.83 -9.57
C ASN A 58 17.14 -7.77 -10.64
N ARG A 59 16.45 -6.63 -10.51
CA ARG A 59 16.56 -5.48 -11.41
C ARG A 59 16.65 -4.18 -10.62
N LEU A 60 17.27 -3.18 -11.26
CA LEU A 60 17.30 -1.79 -10.83
C LEU A 60 16.75 -0.93 -11.96
N LEU A 61 15.65 -0.22 -11.73
CA LEU A 61 15.04 0.74 -12.65
C LEU A 61 15.42 2.15 -12.22
N ASN A 62 16.03 2.92 -13.12
CA ASN A 62 16.26 4.35 -12.93
C ASN A 62 15.03 5.14 -13.42
N LEU A 63 14.28 5.77 -12.50
CA LEU A 63 13.03 6.47 -12.84
C LEU A 63 13.23 7.79 -13.59
N THR A 64 14.48 8.27 -13.68
CA THR A 64 14.80 9.48 -14.46
C THR A 64 14.92 9.14 -15.93
N THR A 65 15.62 8.04 -16.24
CA THR A 65 15.98 7.62 -17.61
C THR A 65 15.10 6.51 -18.17
N GLY A 66 14.37 5.78 -17.32
CA GLY A 66 13.63 4.58 -17.68
C GLY A 66 14.50 3.35 -17.94
N GLN A 67 15.82 3.44 -17.75
CA GLN A 67 16.73 2.32 -17.99
C GLN A 67 16.67 1.31 -16.84
N THR A 68 16.62 0.03 -17.20
CA THR A 68 16.76 -1.11 -16.30
C THR A 68 18.14 -1.75 -16.41
N SER A 69 18.68 -2.19 -15.27
CA SER A 69 19.92 -2.97 -15.20
C SER A 69 19.74 -4.19 -14.30
N ALA A 70 20.52 -5.24 -14.54
CA ALA A 70 20.55 -6.41 -13.67
C ALA A 70 21.10 -6.04 -12.27
N PHE A 71 20.60 -6.72 -11.24
CA PHE A 71 21.10 -6.65 -9.87
C PHE A 71 21.39 -8.08 -9.38
N PRO A 72 22.44 -8.33 -8.57
CA PRO A 72 22.73 -9.65 -8.04
C PRO A 72 21.58 -10.27 -7.21
N GLY A 73 21.46 -11.60 -7.25
CA GLY A 73 20.50 -12.36 -6.45
C GLY A 73 19.12 -12.56 -7.11
N LEU A 74 18.26 -13.27 -6.38
CA LEU A 74 16.89 -13.62 -6.80
C LEU A 74 15.81 -13.06 -5.85
N LEU A 75 16.21 -12.61 -4.66
CA LEU A 75 15.32 -12.00 -3.67
C LEU A 75 15.53 -10.49 -3.66
N ASP A 76 14.47 -9.73 -3.40
CA ASP A 76 14.47 -8.29 -3.68
C ASP A 76 15.65 -7.55 -3.08
N PRO A 77 16.34 -6.71 -3.88
CA PRO A 77 17.26 -5.75 -3.31
C PRO A 77 16.47 -4.69 -2.55
N VAL A 78 17.00 -4.24 -1.42
CA VAL A 78 16.44 -3.13 -0.65
C VAL A 78 17.48 -2.03 -0.58
N ALA A 79 17.20 -0.90 -1.23
CA ALA A 79 18.04 0.28 -1.12
C ALA A 79 17.90 0.93 0.26
N SER A 80 19.02 1.47 0.75
CA SER A 80 19.03 2.45 1.84
C SER A 80 18.23 3.70 1.43
N PRO A 81 17.60 4.40 2.40
CA PRO A 81 16.86 5.64 2.13
C PRO A 81 17.67 6.69 1.37
N ASP A 82 18.96 6.86 1.68
CA ASP A 82 19.86 7.76 0.96
C ASP A 82 20.42 7.16 -0.34
N GLY A 83 20.29 5.85 -0.57
CA GLY A 83 20.71 5.18 -1.80
C GLY A 83 22.22 4.96 -1.91
N GLU A 84 22.94 5.04 -0.79
CA GLU A 84 24.38 4.80 -0.74
C GLU A 84 24.72 3.31 -0.74
N ILE A 85 23.82 2.49 -0.20
CA ILE A 85 23.94 1.02 -0.17
C ILE A 85 22.63 0.33 -0.54
N TYR A 86 22.74 -0.94 -0.93
CA TYR A 86 21.65 -1.89 -1.09
C TYR A 86 21.93 -3.14 -0.27
N THR A 87 20.88 -3.80 0.21
CA THR A 87 20.96 -5.10 0.85
C THR A 87 20.19 -6.15 0.05
N VAL A 88 20.76 -7.33 -0.11
CA VAL A 88 20.16 -8.45 -0.85
C VAL A 88 20.43 -9.76 -0.13
N PRO A 89 19.40 -10.54 0.21
CA PRO A 89 19.57 -11.93 0.57
C PRO A 89 20.09 -12.72 -0.64
N ILE A 90 21.25 -13.35 -0.51
CA ILE A 90 21.78 -14.26 -1.53
C ILE A 90 21.99 -15.61 -0.89
N LYS A 91 21.52 -16.63 -1.58
CA LYS A 91 21.66 -18.01 -1.18
C LYS A 91 23.15 -18.36 -1.03
N ALA A 92 23.52 -18.97 0.08
CA ALA A 92 24.88 -19.46 0.32
C ALA A 92 25.22 -20.56 -0.70
N GLU A 93 26.44 -20.52 -1.22
CA GLU A 93 26.94 -21.52 -2.17
C GLU A 93 26.86 -22.93 -1.57
N GLY A 94 26.42 -23.91 -2.37
CA GLY A 94 26.28 -25.30 -1.94
C GLY A 94 25.05 -25.64 -1.09
N SER A 95 24.21 -24.66 -0.74
CA SER A 95 22.94 -24.96 -0.03
C SER A 95 21.89 -25.55 -0.98
N GLU A 96 21.18 -26.61 -0.56
CA GLU A 96 20.12 -27.26 -1.35
C GLU A 96 18.90 -26.35 -1.55
N LEU A 97 18.11 -26.53 -2.62
CA LEU A 97 16.97 -25.66 -2.98
C LEU A 97 15.76 -25.72 -2.01
N ASN A 98 15.83 -26.48 -0.93
CA ASN A 98 14.68 -26.87 -0.11
C ASN A 98 14.21 -25.78 0.90
N GLY A 99 14.32 -24.50 0.55
CA GLY A 99 13.41 -23.45 1.02
C GLY A 99 13.57 -22.91 2.45
N ALA A 100 14.56 -23.33 3.23
CA ALA A 100 14.77 -22.79 4.57
C ALA A 100 15.43 -21.40 4.53
N ALA A 101 14.86 -20.41 5.24
CA ALA A 101 15.43 -19.05 5.36
C ALA A 101 16.91 -19.05 5.83
N ALA A 102 17.30 -20.07 6.60
CA ALA A 102 18.67 -20.31 7.07
C ALA A 102 19.74 -20.41 5.97
N GLN A 103 19.36 -20.47 4.69
CA GLN A 103 20.28 -20.60 3.56
C GLN A 103 20.65 -19.27 2.90
N TYR A 104 20.05 -18.15 3.29
CA TYR A 104 20.24 -16.86 2.62
C TYR A 104 21.05 -15.90 3.46
N GLN A 105 22.25 -15.56 3.02
CA GLN A 105 23.11 -14.58 3.70
C GLN A 105 22.82 -13.18 3.19
N MET A 106 22.78 -12.20 4.09
CA MET A 106 22.58 -10.80 3.71
C MET A 106 23.85 -10.21 3.11
N ASN A 107 23.79 -9.78 1.85
CA ASN A 107 24.90 -9.13 1.15
C ASN A 107 24.63 -7.65 0.99
N PHE A 108 25.67 -6.85 1.12
CA PHE A 108 25.67 -5.41 1.00
C PHE A 108 26.39 -5.00 -0.27
N PHE A 109 25.78 -4.10 -1.02
CA PHE A 109 26.32 -3.53 -2.24
C PHE A 109 26.27 -2.02 -2.18
N ARG A 110 27.08 -1.34 -2.99
CA ARG A 110 26.89 0.08 -3.33
C ARG A 110 26.59 0.26 -4.81
N PRO A 111 26.00 1.40 -5.20
CA PRO A 111 25.92 1.79 -6.61
C PRO A 111 27.30 1.80 -7.26
N SER A 112 27.37 1.43 -8.54
CA SER A 112 28.61 1.49 -9.31
C SER A 112 29.17 2.90 -9.38
N ARG A 113 30.50 3.03 -9.30
CA ARG A 113 31.17 4.30 -9.62
C ARG A 113 31.10 4.63 -11.11
N GLN A 114 30.98 3.63 -11.97
CA GLN A 114 30.76 3.82 -13.39
C GLN A 114 29.27 4.01 -13.65
N LYS A 115 28.90 5.05 -14.39
CA LYS A 115 27.50 5.28 -14.77
C LYS A 115 26.96 4.07 -15.54
N GLY A 116 25.91 3.44 -15.00
CA GLY A 116 25.29 2.25 -15.58
C GLY A 116 26.06 0.94 -15.34
N GLY A 117 27.15 0.98 -14.56
CA GLY A 117 27.87 -0.24 -14.16
C GLY A 117 27.09 -1.07 -13.14
N PRO A 118 27.45 -2.35 -12.96
CA PRO A 118 26.83 -3.22 -11.97
C PRO A 118 27.14 -2.75 -10.53
N PRO A 119 26.25 -3.02 -9.56
CA PRO A 119 26.49 -2.69 -8.16
C PRO A 119 27.75 -3.40 -7.64
N GLU A 120 28.49 -2.73 -6.77
CA GLU A 120 29.76 -3.22 -6.23
C GLU A 120 29.53 -3.88 -4.87
N PHE A 121 29.99 -5.12 -4.70
CA PHE A 121 29.91 -5.84 -3.42
C PHE A 121 30.78 -5.18 -2.35
N LEU A 122 30.24 -5.06 -1.13
CA LEU A 122 30.93 -4.45 0.01
C LEU A 122 31.18 -5.45 1.14
N PHE A 123 30.16 -6.22 1.51
CA PHE A 123 30.18 -7.02 2.73
C PHE A 123 29.11 -8.12 2.67
N ARG A 124 29.40 -9.25 3.31
CA ARG A 124 28.46 -10.35 3.54
C ARG A 124 28.32 -10.54 5.04
N ASP A 125 27.09 -10.50 5.52
CA ASP A 125 26.79 -10.74 6.92
C ASP A 125 26.46 -12.22 7.16
N GLU A 126 27.46 -12.98 7.62
CA GLU A 126 27.31 -14.40 7.94
C GLU A 126 26.42 -14.65 9.16
N GLY A 127 26.18 -13.62 9.98
CA GLY A 127 25.33 -13.71 11.16
C GLY A 127 23.85 -13.46 10.87
N LEU A 128 23.48 -13.18 9.62
CA LEU A 128 22.10 -12.83 9.24
C LEU A 128 21.63 -13.73 8.09
N ASN A 129 20.91 -14.79 8.46
CA ASN A 129 20.41 -15.82 7.53
C ASN A 129 18.90 -15.70 7.31
N GLN A 130 18.44 -14.77 6.47
CA GLN A 130 17.03 -14.43 6.29
C GLN A 130 16.72 -13.95 4.87
N THR A 131 15.45 -14.06 4.47
CA THR A 131 14.97 -13.71 3.12
C THR A 131 14.24 -12.38 3.04
N TYR A 132 13.95 -11.75 4.18
CA TYR A 132 13.18 -10.51 4.25
C TYR A 132 13.95 -9.42 5.00
N GLN A 133 13.88 -8.19 4.50
CA GLN A 133 14.62 -7.07 5.06
C GLN A 133 13.95 -5.72 4.80
N SER A 134 14.20 -4.77 5.69
CA SER A 134 13.94 -3.34 5.49
C SER A 134 15.07 -2.51 6.11
N LEU A 135 15.44 -1.41 5.46
CA LEU A 135 16.62 -0.60 5.82
C LEU A 135 16.24 0.87 6.09
N GLY A 136 16.89 1.48 7.08
CA GLY A 136 16.69 2.85 7.52
C GLY A 136 18.03 3.53 7.85
N THR A 137 18.12 4.85 7.67
CA THR A 137 19.36 5.62 7.91
C THR A 137 19.26 6.31 9.27
N LEU A 138 19.96 5.78 10.28
CA LEU A 138 19.94 6.30 11.65
C LEU A 138 20.63 7.66 11.79
N ALA A 139 21.78 7.80 11.13
CA ALA A 139 22.59 9.01 11.16
C ALA A 139 23.54 9.07 9.97
N LYS A 140 23.74 10.26 9.40
CA LYS A 140 24.85 10.52 8.48
C LYS A 140 26.07 10.96 9.26
N THR A 141 27.24 10.47 8.88
CA THR A 141 28.53 10.84 9.48
C THR A 141 29.40 11.51 8.42
N LYS A 142 30.54 12.10 8.82
CA LYS A 142 31.50 12.65 7.85
C LYS A 142 32.11 11.58 6.93
N ALA A 143 32.17 10.34 7.38
CA ALA A 143 32.77 9.22 6.66
C ALA A 143 31.74 8.39 5.88
N GLY A 144 30.45 8.49 6.20
CA GLY A 144 29.36 7.75 5.54
C GLY A 144 28.07 7.82 6.35
N ALA A 145 27.54 6.69 6.80
CA ALA A 145 26.28 6.64 7.55
C ALA A 145 26.17 5.41 8.44
N ASN A 146 25.29 5.49 9.43
CA ASN A 146 24.83 4.36 10.22
C ASN A 146 23.45 3.93 9.74
N TYR A 147 23.28 2.64 9.51
CA TYR A 147 22.03 2.05 9.07
C TYR A 147 21.49 1.08 10.10
N ARG A 148 20.16 0.97 10.14
CA ARG A 148 19.45 -0.11 10.81
C ARG A 148 18.79 -0.99 9.78
N LEU A 149 19.08 -2.28 9.81
CA LEU A 149 18.34 -3.29 9.07
C LEU A 149 17.41 -4.00 10.04
N ILE A 150 16.15 -4.18 9.65
CA ILE A 150 15.22 -5.10 10.31
C ILE A 150 14.89 -6.28 9.43
N TYR A 151 14.54 -7.40 10.06
CA TYR A 151 14.05 -8.61 9.42
C TYR A 151 13.06 -9.33 10.34
N GLN A 152 12.38 -10.35 9.83
CA GLN A 152 11.47 -11.19 10.61
C GLN A 152 12.12 -12.53 10.92
N GLU A 153 12.08 -12.97 12.18
CA GLU A 153 12.55 -14.28 12.63
C GLU A 153 11.72 -14.75 13.81
N ASN A 154 11.29 -16.03 13.82
CA ASN A 154 10.56 -16.63 14.94
C ASN A 154 9.42 -15.78 15.51
N ASN A 155 8.64 -15.16 14.61
CA ASN A 155 7.54 -14.27 14.97
C ASN A 155 7.95 -12.98 15.72
N GLN A 156 9.19 -12.54 15.55
CA GLN A 156 9.72 -11.30 16.09
C GLN A 156 10.29 -10.44 14.96
N VAL A 157 10.28 -9.12 15.18
CA VAL A 157 11.07 -8.20 14.37
C VAL A 157 12.44 -8.10 15.00
N MET A 158 13.46 -8.49 14.27
CA MET A 158 14.86 -8.41 14.67
C MET A 158 15.51 -7.20 14.01
N ALA A 159 16.54 -6.65 14.63
CA ALA A 159 17.35 -5.56 14.09
C ALA A 159 18.83 -5.82 14.25
N ARG A 160 19.60 -5.27 13.31
CA ARG A 160 21.04 -5.11 13.41
C ARG A 160 21.45 -3.76 12.83
N ASP A 161 22.36 -3.09 13.52
CA ASP A 161 22.88 -1.79 13.12
C ASP A 161 24.26 -1.95 12.46
N TYR A 162 24.54 -1.11 11.47
CA TYR A 162 25.76 -1.15 10.67
C TYR A 162 26.34 0.25 10.49
N ALA A 163 27.66 0.36 10.48
CA ALA A 163 28.37 1.54 10.04
C ALA A 163 28.89 1.33 8.61
N TYR A 164 28.69 2.34 7.77
CA TYR A 164 29.26 2.43 6.43
C TYR A 164 30.30 3.54 6.36
N ASP A 165 31.51 3.16 5.97
CA ASP A 165 32.56 4.08 5.56
C ASP A 165 32.61 4.14 4.03
N SER A 166 32.16 5.26 3.47
CA SER A 166 32.10 5.52 2.04
C SER A 166 33.48 5.63 1.39
N ARG A 167 34.50 6.07 2.15
CA ARG A 167 35.87 6.22 1.65
C ARG A 167 36.56 4.87 1.58
N ALA A 168 36.43 4.08 2.65
CA ALA A 168 36.99 2.73 2.73
C ALA A 168 36.14 1.69 1.98
N ALA A 169 34.94 2.05 1.52
CA ALA A 169 33.99 1.12 0.91
C ALA A 169 33.69 -0.09 1.83
N LYS A 170 33.48 0.18 3.13
CA LYS A 170 33.39 -0.87 4.15
C LYS A 170 32.12 -0.77 4.96
N ILE A 171 31.44 -1.91 5.12
CA ILE A 171 30.34 -2.09 6.07
C ILE A 171 30.86 -2.84 7.28
N THR A 172 30.50 -2.38 8.48
CA THR A 172 30.87 -3.02 9.75
C THR A 172 29.62 -3.14 10.62
N PRO A 173 29.23 -4.35 11.06
CA PRO A 173 28.17 -4.51 12.05
C PRO A 173 28.56 -3.83 13.37
N LEU A 174 27.63 -3.08 13.97
CA LEU A 174 27.85 -2.34 15.22
C LEU A 174 27.42 -3.13 16.46
N ASN A 175 26.54 -4.10 16.28
CA ASN A 175 26.01 -4.96 17.33
C ASN A 175 25.70 -6.36 16.79
N GLN A 176 25.37 -7.27 17.71
CA GLN A 176 24.70 -8.52 17.36
C GLN A 176 23.25 -8.24 17.00
N ALA A 177 22.65 -9.10 16.16
CA ALA A 177 21.23 -9.01 15.89
C ALA A 177 20.42 -9.24 17.18
N SER A 178 19.37 -8.45 17.39
CA SER A 178 18.54 -8.53 18.59
C SER A 178 17.08 -8.17 18.26
N PRO A 179 16.09 -8.60 19.06
CA PRO A 179 14.71 -8.17 18.87
C PRO A 179 14.60 -6.64 18.91
N VAL A 180 13.74 -6.06 18.08
CA VAL A 180 13.43 -4.62 18.11
C VAL A 180 12.63 -4.29 19.37
N CYS A 181 11.61 -5.11 19.66
CA CYS A 181 10.70 -4.99 20.81
C CYS A 181 10.54 -6.35 21.50
N PRO A 182 9.89 -6.39 22.68
CA PRO A 182 9.38 -7.65 23.24
C PRO A 182 8.50 -8.41 22.23
N SER A 183 8.45 -9.74 22.36
CA SER A 183 7.67 -10.60 21.46
C SER A 183 6.23 -10.12 21.32
N ALA A 184 5.73 -10.06 20.08
CA ALA A 184 4.32 -9.87 19.84
C ALA A 184 3.52 -11.10 20.33
N PRO A 185 2.32 -10.90 20.89
CA PRO A 185 1.49 -12.00 21.36
C PRO A 185 0.89 -12.84 20.22
N ASN A 186 0.91 -12.33 18.98
CA ASN A 186 0.28 -12.95 17.82
C ASN A 186 1.27 -13.08 16.66
N PRO A 187 0.97 -13.91 15.64
CA PRO A 187 1.72 -13.95 14.39
C PRO A 187 1.82 -12.59 13.70
N ILE A 188 3.04 -12.16 13.41
CA ILE A 188 3.35 -10.91 12.70
C ILE A 188 3.83 -11.18 11.28
N ALA A 189 3.68 -10.21 10.40
CA ALA A 189 4.18 -10.27 9.04
C ALA A 189 4.64 -8.90 8.52
N LEU A 190 5.47 -8.95 7.48
CA LEU A 190 5.87 -7.81 6.65
C LEU A 190 6.41 -6.60 7.45
N PRO A 191 7.43 -6.78 8.30
CA PRO A 191 7.92 -5.66 9.10
C PRO A 191 8.59 -4.59 8.23
N MET A 192 8.14 -3.34 8.31
CA MET A 192 8.67 -2.25 7.48
C MET A 192 9.30 -1.18 8.33
N LEU A 193 10.53 -0.78 7.98
CA LEU A 193 11.28 0.24 8.71
C LEU A 193 11.04 1.61 8.07
N SER A 194 10.85 2.60 8.92
CA SER A 194 10.88 4.02 8.57
C SER A 194 12.23 4.44 7.98
N ARG A 195 12.23 5.56 7.25
CA ARG A 195 13.42 6.05 6.54
C ARG A 195 14.54 6.49 7.50
N ASP A 196 14.21 6.92 8.71
CA ASP A 196 15.19 7.28 9.74
C ASP A 196 15.58 6.11 10.66
N GLY A 197 15.00 4.92 10.45
CA GLY A 197 15.29 3.73 11.25
C GLY A 197 14.75 3.76 12.68
N ARG A 198 13.89 4.71 13.03
CA ARG A 198 13.39 4.92 14.41
C ARG A 198 12.00 4.37 14.65
N GLU A 199 11.21 4.22 13.61
CA GLU A 199 9.91 3.54 13.69
C GLU A 199 9.89 2.30 12.80
N PHE A 200 9.08 1.31 13.16
CA PHE A 200 8.76 0.20 12.28
C PHE A 200 7.27 -0.13 12.37
N SER A 201 6.75 -0.76 11.32
CA SER A 201 5.42 -1.35 11.31
C SER A 201 5.49 -2.86 11.21
N TYR A 202 4.44 -3.56 11.65
CA TYR A 202 4.18 -4.94 11.27
C TYR A 202 2.67 -5.19 11.20
N TYR A 203 2.28 -6.16 10.38
CA TYR A 203 0.90 -6.64 10.31
C TYR A 203 0.67 -7.75 11.33
N ASP A 204 -0.34 -7.62 12.19
CA ASP A 204 -0.81 -8.68 13.09
C ASP A 204 -1.90 -9.49 12.38
N ALA A 205 -1.58 -10.75 12.07
CA ALA A 205 -2.47 -11.61 11.30
C ALA A 205 -3.74 -12.03 12.05
N LYS A 206 -3.69 -12.06 13.38
CA LYS A 206 -4.86 -12.42 14.20
C LYS A 206 -5.83 -11.25 14.31
N LEU A 207 -5.30 -10.04 14.49
CA LEU A 207 -6.11 -8.83 14.66
C LEU A 207 -6.53 -8.20 13.33
N GLY A 208 -5.85 -8.54 12.23
CA GLY A 208 -6.13 -7.97 10.92
C GLY A 208 -5.83 -6.47 10.87
N ARG A 209 -4.76 -6.06 11.55
CA ARG A 209 -4.38 -4.65 11.77
C ARG A 209 -2.87 -4.50 11.59
N THR A 210 -2.45 -3.31 11.19
CA THR A 210 -1.04 -2.95 11.20
C THR A 210 -0.75 -1.95 12.29
N PHE A 211 0.28 -2.25 13.06
CA PHE A 211 0.75 -1.42 14.15
C PHE A 211 2.04 -0.73 13.76
N ILE A 212 2.25 0.47 14.29
CA ILE A 212 3.47 1.26 14.12
C ILE A 212 4.04 1.53 15.50
N TYR A 213 5.31 1.17 15.69
CA TYR A 213 6.03 1.36 16.93
C TYR A 213 7.24 2.26 16.72
N GLU A 214 7.50 3.15 17.66
CA GLU A 214 8.80 3.80 17.81
C GLU A 214 9.75 2.88 18.58
N ILE A 215 11.00 2.82 18.12
CA ILE A 215 12.12 2.10 18.70
C ILE A 215 12.87 3.09 19.61
N GLU A 216 12.55 3.06 20.89
CA GLU A 216 13.23 3.91 21.88
C GLU A 216 14.58 3.30 22.26
N GLU A 217 14.61 1.98 22.48
CA GLU A 217 15.81 1.21 22.78
C GLU A 217 15.66 -0.23 22.28
N LEU A 218 16.60 -0.68 21.43
CA LEU A 218 16.58 -2.03 20.83
C LEU A 218 16.45 -3.11 21.91
N GLY A 219 15.46 -3.98 21.74
CA GLY A 219 15.21 -5.15 22.58
C GLY A 219 14.63 -4.85 23.95
N LYS A 220 14.48 -3.57 24.31
CA LYS A 220 14.00 -3.18 25.65
C LYS A 220 12.71 -2.40 25.60
N ARG A 221 12.60 -1.40 24.73
CA ARG A 221 11.48 -0.45 24.80
C ARG A 221 11.04 0.02 23.42
N CYS A 222 9.75 -0.13 23.19
CA CYS A 222 9.05 0.41 22.05
C CYS A 222 7.74 1.04 22.49
N ALA A 223 7.35 2.12 21.82
CA ALA A 223 6.08 2.80 22.07
C ALA A 223 5.16 2.64 20.86
N LEU A 224 3.93 2.20 21.08
CA LEU A 224 2.91 2.20 20.04
C LEU A 224 2.60 3.64 19.63
N LYS A 225 2.77 3.96 18.35
CA LYS A 225 2.51 5.28 17.77
C LYS A 225 1.24 5.34 16.96
N ASP A 226 0.91 4.25 16.27
CA ASP A 226 -0.26 4.22 15.41
C ASP A 226 -0.81 2.83 15.21
N GLU A 227 -2.09 2.80 14.84
CA GLU A 227 -2.80 1.60 14.45
C GLU A 227 -3.62 1.91 13.19
N ILE A 228 -3.44 1.10 12.16
CA ILE A 228 -4.18 1.20 10.90
C ILE A 228 -5.22 0.08 10.88
N PRO A 229 -6.53 0.42 10.97
CA PRO A 229 -7.60 -0.55 11.21
C PRO A 229 -8.03 -1.38 9.99
N ALA A 230 -7.14 -1.59 9.02
CA ALA A 230 -7.41 -2.28 7.76
C ALA A 230 -6.39 -3.39 7.50
N LEU A 231 -6.78 -4.39 6.69
CA LEU A 231 -5.85 -5.34 6.09
C LEU A 231 -4.95 -4.56 5.13
N VAL A 232 -3.75 -4.26 5.56
CA VAL A 232 -2.75 -3.59 4.74
C VAL A 232 -1.66 -4.58 4.40
N GLY A 233 -1.34 -4.65 3.12
CA GLY A 233 -0.09 -5.23 2.67
C GLY A 233 1.09 -4.35 3.07
N LYS A 234 2.21 -4.53 2.37
CA LYS A 234 3.45 -3.80 2.63
C LYS A 234 3.23 -2.29 2.69
N ILE A 235 3.67 -1.70 3.82
CA ILE A 235 3.66 -0.25 4.06
C ILE A 235 4.99 0.37 3.61
N ASP A 236 4.96 1.58 3.08
CA ASP A 236 6.12 2.46 3.03
C ASP A 236 5.89 3.74 3.83
N PHE A 237 6.96 4.23 4.46
CA PHE A 237 6.98 5.50 5.18
C PHE A 237 7.46 6.60 4.25
N SER A 238 6.78 7.75 4.27
CA SER A 238 7.31 8.98 3.67
C SER A 238 8.65 9.36 4.32
N PRO A 239 9.52 10.15 3.66
CA PRO A 239 10.80 10.52 4.25
C PRO A 239 10.69 11.16 5.64
N SER A 240 9.67 11.96 5.88
CA SER A 240 9.34 12.58 7.18
C SER A 240 8.59 11.67 8.17
N GLY A 241 8.19 10.47 7.75
CA GLY A 241 7.32 9.57 8.51
C GLY A 241 5.88 10.05 8.69
N LYS A 242 5.50 11.25 8.23
CA LYS A 242 4.15 11.82 8.43
C LYS A 242 3.05 11.13 7.63
N ARG A 243 3.41 10.48 6.53
CA ARG A 243 2.49 9.73 5.68
C ARG A 243 2.98 8.31 5.50
N LEU A 244 2.03 7.43 5.26
CA LEU A 244 2.25 6.04 4.91
C LEU A 244 1.58 5.77 3.57
N ALA A 245 2.14 4.85 2.80
CA ALA A 245 1.51 4.32 1.61
C ALA A 245 1.43 2.81 1.73
N PHE A 246 0.32 2.22 1.32
CA PHE A 246 0.13 0.78 1.39
C PHE A 246 -0.83 0.32 0.30
N HIS A 247 -0.83 -0.99 0.07
CA HIS A 247 -1.87 -1.63 -0.72
C HIS A 247 -2.78 -2.46 0.19
N ALA A 248 -4.02 -2.67 -0.22
CA ALA A 248 -4.98 -3.50 0.51
C ALA A 248 -5.81 -4.31 -0.47
N ASP A 249 -6.19 -5.54 -0.10
CA ASP A 249 -7.09 -6.34 -0.90
C ASP A 249 -8.54 -5.91 -0.62
N LEU A 250 -9.22 -5.48 -1.68
CA LEU A 250 -10.62 -5.08 -1.67
C LEU A 250 -11.58 -6.29 -1.66
N ARG A 251 -11.06 -7.53 -1.68
CA ARG A 251 -11.85 -8.77 -1.75
C ARG A 251 -11.61 -9.73 -0.59
N SER A 252 -10.36 -9.95 -0.22
CA SER A 252 -9.96 -10.99 0.72
C SER A 252 -9.62 -10.42 2.09
N ASP A 253 -9.89 -11.21 3.13
CA ASP A 253 -9.33 -11.03 4.48
C ASP A 253 -8.07 -11.89 4.69
N GLN A 254 -7.65 -12.64 3.66
CA GLN A 254 -6.52 -13.55 3.78
C GLN A 254 -5.18 -12.83 3.64
N SER A 255 -4.26 -13.19 4.53
CA SER A 255 -2.85 -12.77 4.51
C SER A 255 -2.06 -13.35 3.33
N SER A 256 -2.62 -14.26 2.54
CA SER A 256 -1.95 -14.86 1.37
C SER A 256 -1.57 -13.82 0.30
N MET A 257 -2.22 -12.64 0.31
CA MET A 257 -1.87 -11.51 -0.55
C MET A 257 -0.44 -10.96 -0.35
N PHE A 258 0.23 -11.30 0.76
CA PHE A 258 1.55 -10.75 1.09
C PHE A 258 2.70 -11.37 0.31
N TRP A 259 2.49 -12.55 -0.28
CA TRP A 259 3.59 -13.32 -0.87
C TRP A 259 3.78 -13.01 -2.36
N GLN A 260 2.72 -13.05 -3.17
CA GLN A 260 2.78 -12.72 -4.60
C GLN A 260 1.41 -12.22 -5.08
N PRO A 261 1.32 -11.10 -5.81
CA PRO A 261 0.09 -10.71 -6.48
C PRO A 261 -0.34 -11.81 -7.46
N ASN A 262 -1.57 -12.30 -7.33
CA ASN A 262 -2.15 -13.25 -8.27
C ASN A 262 -3.51 -12.75 -8.76
N ALA A 263 -4.03 -13.34 -9.83
CA ALA A 263 -5.28 -12.96 -10.48
C ALA A 263 -6.52 -12.88 -9.55
N GLN A 264 -6.49 -13.58 -8.41
CA GLN A 264 -7.63 -13.68 -7.51
C GLN A 264 -7.79 -12.40 -6.68
N TYR A 265 -6.70 -11.71 -6.34
CA TYR A 265 -6.73 -10.50 -5.52
C TYR A 265 -7.28 -9.28 -6.28
N ASN A 266 -7.72 -8.29 -5.52
CA ASN A 266 -8.12 -6.98 -6.01
C ASN A 266 -7.43 -5.91 -5.21
N LEU A 267 -6.17 -5.66 -5.55
CA LEU A 267 -5.30 -4.77 -4.79
C LEU A 267 -5.55 -3.31 -5.19
N GLY A 268 -5.87 -2.49 -4.20
CA GLY A 268 -5.91 -1.04 -4.33
C GLY A 268 -4.79 -0.37 -3.54
N LEU A 269 -4.44 0.85 -3.93
CA LEU A 269 -3.42 1.68 -3.27
C LEU A 269 -4.07 2.75 -2.41
N PHE A 270 -3.42 3.03 -1.28
CA PHE A 270 -3.87 4.01 -0.31
C PHE A 270 -2.69 4.79 0.26
N ALA A 271 -2.93 6.06 0.58
CA ALA A 271 -2.10 6.85 1.47
C ALA A 271 -2.81 7.03 2.81
N TYR A 272 -2.03 7.15 3.88
CA TYR A 272 -2.52 7.47 5.21
C TYR A 272 -1.75 8.65 5.78
N ASP A 273 -2.47 9.72 6.11
CA ASP A 273 -1.94 10.87 6.82
C ASP A 273 -2.06 10.61 8.33
N ARG A 274 -0.91 10.49 9.01
CA ARG A 274 -0.88 10.08 10.43
C ARG A 274 -1.33 11.18 11.38
N ALA A 275 -1.16 12.45 11.00
CA ALA A 275 -1.55 13.57 11.84
C ALA A 275 -3.08 13.72 11.90
N THR A 276 -3.72 13.61 10.74
CA THR A 276 -5.17 13.73 10.59
C THR A 276 -5.90 12.40 10.67
N LYS A 277 -5.18 11.27 10.70
CA LYS A 277 -5.73 9.91 10.67
C LYS A 277 -6.60 9.68 9.43
N THR A 278 -6.23 10.31 8.32
CA THR A 278 -7.01 10.30 7.07
C THR A 278 -6.47 9.22 6.14
N VAL A 279 -7.33 8.30 5.69
CA VAL A 279 -6.98 7.39 4.59
C VAL A 279 -7.48 7.99 3.27
N VAL A 280 -6.61 7.99 2.27
CA VAL A 280 -6.89 8.46 0.93
C VAL A 280 -6.68 7.32 -0.06
N PRO A 281 -7.71 6.92 -0.81
CA PRO A 281 -7.53 5.96 -1.90
C PRO A 281 -6.73 6.63 -3.02
N LEU A 282 -5.74 5.94 -3.56
CA LEU A 282 -4.90 6.41 -4.65
C LEU A 282 -5.25 5.69 -5.94
N HIS A 283 -5.39 4.36 -5.91
CA HIS A 283 -5.70 3.60 -7.12
C HIS A 283 -6.63 2.44 -6.79
N ALA A 284 -7.78 2.40 -7.44
CA ALA A 284 -8.78 1.34 -7.35
C ALA A 284 -9.54 1.30 -8.69
N LYS A 285 -8.96 0.58 -9.65
CA LYS A 285 -9.51 0.44 -11.00
C LYS A 285 -10.01 -0.99 -11.23
N PRO A 286 -11.26 -1.19 -11.66
CA PRO A 286 -11.75 -2.50 -12.04
C PRO A 286 -10.85 -3.15 -13.10
N GLY A 287 -10.50 -4.43 -12.90
CA GLY A 287 -9.70 -5.20 -13.85
C GLY A 287 -8.18 -4.94 -13.79
N GLU A 288 -7.71 -4.08 -12.89
CA GLU A 288 -6.29 -3.82 -12.64
C GLU A 288 -5.98 -4.02 -11.16
N GLN A 289 -4.76 -4.45 -10.86
CA GLN A 289 -4.22 -4.48 -9.50
C GLN A 289 -3.19 -3.38 -9.36
N ALA A 290 -3.18 -2.73 -8.21
CA ALA A 290 -2.16 -1.73 -7.88
C ALA A 290 -1.56 -2.04 -6.51
N TYR A 291 -0.23 -2.17 -6.46
CA TYR A 291 0.46 -2.69 -5.27
C TYR A 291 1.89 -2.16 -5.11
N PHE A 292 2.48 -2.47 -3.95
CA PHE A 292 3.81 -2.04 -3.50
C PHE A 292 4.10 -0.54 -3.68
N PRO A 293 3.29 0.36 -3.10
CA PRO A 293 3.60 1.77 -3.20
C PRO A 293 4.86 2.12 -2.40
N VAL A 294 5.69 3.01 -2.93
CA VAL A 294 6.90 3.52 -2.30
C VAL A 294 7.02 5.02 -2.52
N PHE A 295 7.37 5.77 -1.48
CA PHE A 295 7.66 7.19 -1.59
C PHE A 295 9.01 7.41 -2.29
N LEU A 296 9.00 8.30 -3.27
CA LEU A 296 10.19 8.88 -3.88
C LEU A 296 10.61 10.17 -3.17
N ASN A 297 9.63 10.91 -2.65
CA ASN A 297 9.78 12.06 -1.75
C ASN A 297 8.46 12.27 -0.97
N GLU A 298 8.28 13.40 -0.27
CA GLU A 298 7.07 13.68 0.53
C GLU A 298 5.76 13.67 -0.25
N ASN A 299 5.81 14.01 -1.54
CA ASN A 299 4.63 14.27 -2.36
C ASN A 299 4.63 13.45 -3.66
N GLU A 300 5.47 12.42 -3.76
CA GLU A 300 5.57 11.60 -4.95
C GLU A 300 5.77 10.14 -4.55
N ILE A 301 4.99 9.28 -5.18
CA ILE A 301 5.09 7.83 -5.01
C ILE A 301 5.41 7.16 -6.34
N ALA A 302 6.02 5.98 -6.24
CA ALA A 302 5.99 4.99 -7.29
C ALA A 302 5.18 3.77 -6.85
N TYR A 303 4.59 3.07 -7.80
CA TYR A 303 3.80 1.88 -7.53
C TYR A 303 3.74 0.98 -8.76
N VAL A 304 3.39 -0.29 -8.54
CA VAL A 304 3.20 -1.25 -9.62
C VAL A 304 1.72 -1.32 -9.97
N THR A 305 1.40 -1.39 -11.27
CA THR A 305 0.11 -1.89 -11.73
C THR A 305 0.24 -3.08 -12.66
N SER A 306 -0.75 -3.98 -12.62
CA SER A 306 -0.85 -5.10 -13.55
C SER A 306 -2.30 -5.41 -13.92
N PRO A 307 -2.57 -5.88 -15.16
CA PRO A 307 -3.88 -6.38 -15.53
C PRO A 307 -4.27 -7.58 -14.66
N ARG A 308 -5.53 -7.63 -14.22
CA ARG A 308 -6.03 -8.75 -13.45
C ARG A 308 -6.15 -9.99 -14.33
N GLY A 309 -5.63 -11.13 -13.85
CA GLY A 309 -5.62 -12.37 -14.63
C GLY A 309 -4.48 -12.44 -15.65
N GLY A 310 -3.71 -11.37 -15.83
CA GLY A 310 -2.51 -11.35 -16.66
C GLY A 310 -1.28 -11.84 -15.90
N THR A 311 -0.39 -12.56 -16.59
CA THR A 311 0.77 -13.22 -15.98
C THR A 311 2.10 -12.77 -16.57
N LYS A 312 2.23 -11.64 -17.27
CA LYS A 312 3.46 -11.39 -18.05
C LYS A 312 4.07 -10.00 -18.02
N SER A 313 3.30 -8.94 -17.81
CA SER A 313 3.83 -7.58 -17.78
C SER A 313 3.21 -6.75 -16.68
N PHE A 314 3.98 -5.79 -16.21
CA PHE A 314 3.54 -4.81 -15.23
C PHE A 314 4.05 -3.43 -15.63
N THR A 315 3.43 -2.41 -15.04
CA THR A 315 3.85 -1.02 -15.22
C THR A 315 4.32 -0.50 -13.88
N VAL A 316 5.51 0.07 -13.84
CA VAL A 316 5.90 0.96 -12.75
C VAL A 316 5.37 2.35 -13.08
N ASN A 317 4.54 2.89 -12.20
CA ASN A 317 3.94 4.21 -12.33
C ASN A 317 4.59 5.14 -11.32
N THR A 318 4.75 6.42 -11.67
CA THR A 318 5.05 7.48 -10.68
C THR A 318 3.93 8.50 -10.69
N ALA A 319 3.57 9.02 -9.52
CA ALA A 319 2.52 10.01 -9.41
C ALA A 319 2.73 10.95 -8.22
N ARG A 320 2.30 12.20 -8.40
CA ARG A 320 2.24 13.18 -7.32
C ARG A 320 1.01 12.99 -6.45
N LEU A 321 1.20 13.14 -5.14
CA LEU A 321 0.16 13.21 -4.14
C LEU A 321 -0.32 14.66 -4.02
N GLU A 322 -1.02 15.16 -5.04
CA GLU A 322 -1.69 16.47 -4.97
C GLU A 322 -2.94 16.39 -4.10
N SER A 323 -3.41 17.54 -3.58
CA SER A 323 -4.45 17.72 -2.56
C SER A 323 -5.41 16.53 -2.41
N LEU A 324 -5.02 15.62 -1.54
CA LEU A 324 -5.71 14.36 -1.32
C LEU A 324 -6.92 14.60 -0.42
N VAL A 325 -8.12 14.31 -0.93
CA VAL A 325 -9.35 14.29 -0.12
C VAL A 325 -9.55 12.87 0.38
N GLY A 326 -9.65 12.70 1.70
CA GLY A 326 -9.85 11.39 2.30
C GLY A 326 -10.78 11.43 3.51
N CYS A 327 -10.96 10.27 4.12
CA CYS A 327 -11.87 10.09 5.24
C CYS A 327 -11.13 10.30 6.57
N ARG A 328 -11.44 11.39 7.28
CA ARG A 328 -10.86 11.68 8.60
C ARG A 328 -11.63 10.96 9.71
N ASP A 329 -10.91 10.24 10.58
CA ASP A 329 -11.46 9.56 11.77
C ASP A 329 -12.58 8.53 11.48
N CYS A 330 -12.83 8.18 10.22
CA CYS A 330 -13.98 7.37 9.81
C CYS A 330 -13.95 5.94 10.35
N LEU A 331 -12.77 5.48 10.78
CA LEU A 331 -12.53 4.11 11.24
C LEU A 331 -12.22 4.01 12.74
N ARG A 332 -12.27 5.14 13.46
CA ARG A 332 -11.86 5.20 14.87
C ARG A 332 -12.92 4.66 15.82
N GLU A 333 -14.20 4.89 15.50
CA GLU A 333 -15.33 4.43 16.30
C GLU A 333 -15.90 3.14 15.73
N GLU A 334 -16.08 2.12 16.57
CA GLU A 334 -16.62 0.81 16.16
C GLU A 334 -17.96 0.91 15.40
N PRO A 335 -18.95 1.74 15.81
CA PRO A 335 -20.19 1.90 15.05
C PRO A 335 -19.99 2.53 13.66
N ALA A 336 -19.04 3.46 13.53
CA ALA A 336 -18.71 4.08 12.24
C ALA A 336 -18.01 3.06 11.32
N ARG A 337 -17.19 2.18 11.90
CA ARG A 337 -16.50 1.10 11.19
C ARG A 337 -17.47 0.05 10.64
N ASP A 338 -18.50 -0.33 11.39
CA ASP A 338 -19.55 -1.24 10.89
C ASP A 338 -20.35 -0.65 9.75
N ALA A 339 -20.78 0.61 9.93
CA ALA A 339 -21.49 1.34 8.90
C ALA A 339 -20.64 1.47 7.63
N ALA A 340 -19.36 1.82 7.77
CA ALA A 340 -18.41 1.83 6.66
C ALA A 340 -18.31 0.45 5.99
N ALA A 341 -18.15 -0.63 6.77
CA ALA A 341 -18.07 -1.98 6.23
C ALA A 341 -19.34 -2.39 5.45
N LEU A 342 -20.51 -2.06 5.98
CA LEU A 342 -21.79 -2.33 5.33
C LEU A 342 -21.89 -1.56 4.02
N ILE A 343 -21.59 -0.26 4.02
CA ILE A 343 -21.60 0.58 2.83
C ILE A 343 -20.63 0.04 1.77
N GLY A 344 -19.40 -0.31 2.16
CA GLY A 344 -18.43 -0.89 1.22
C GLY A 344 -18.89 -2.24 0.66
N THR A 345 -19.62 -3.04 1.44
CA THR A 345 -20.22 -4.29 0.95
C THR A 345 -21.34 -4.04 -0.06
N LEU A 346 -22.20 -3.06 0.21
CA LEU A 346 -23.24 -2.63 -0.74
C LEU A 346 -22.60 -2.16 -2.06
N TYR A 347 -21.51 -1.40 -1.96
CA TYR A 347 -20.76 -0.96 -3.13
C TYR A 347 -20.22 -2.15 -3.92
N ALA A 348 -19.54 -3.08 -3.25
CA ALA A 348 -18.99 -4.26 -3.90
C ALA A 348 -20.08 -5.11 -4.58
N LYS A 349 -21.26 -5.24 -3.96
CA LYS A 349 -22.42 -5.92 -4.55
C LYS A 349 -22.94 -5.20 -5.79
N ALA A 350 -23.03 -3.86 -5.75
CA ALA A 350 -23.52 -3.04 -6.86
C ALA A 350 -22.54 -3.02 -8.05
N CYS A 351 -21.23 -3.04 -7.78
CA CYS A 351 -20.20 -2.76 -8.78
C CYS A 351 -19.36 -3.97 -9.19
N ASP A 352 -19.35 -5.06 -8.43
CA ASP A 352 -18.35 -6.11 -8.62
C ASP A 352 -18.82 -7.51 -8.19
N LYS A 353 -19.81 -8.05 -8.92
CA LYS A 353 -20.50 -9.35 -8.72
C LYS A 353 -21.02 -9.55 -7.27
N PRO A 354 -22.05 -10.39 -7.04
CA PRO A 354 -22.53 -10.62 -5.68
C PRO A 354 -21.43 -11.22 -4.78
N ARG A 355 -21.30 -10.69 -3.55
CA ARG A 355 -20.31 -11.13 -2.56
C ARG A 355 -20.94 -11.38 -1.20
N SER A 356 -20.31 -12.26 -0.42
CA SER A 356 -20.55 -12.30 1.02
C SER A 356 -19.90 -11.10 1.70
N PHE A 357 -20.56 -10.59 2.74
CA PHE A 357 -20.01 -9.53 3.57
C PHE A 357 -18.71 -9.97 4.23
N ARG A 358 -17.74 -9.06 4.29
CA ARG A 358 -16.55 -9.18 5.14
C ARG A 358 -16.20 -7.81 5.70
N LEU A 359 -15.98 -7.74 7.02
CA LEU A 359 -15.76 -6.47 7.72
C LEU A 359 -14.59 -5.68 7.13
N GLN A 360 -13.40 -6.29 7.05
CA GLN A 360 -12.19 -5.58 6.62
C GLN A 360 -12.23 -5.16 5.14
N PRO A 361 -12.54 -6.05 4.17
CA PRO A 361 -12.69 -5.63 2.78
C PRO A 361 -13.78 -4.58 2.60
N GLY A 362 -14.88 -4.66 3.35
CA GLY A 362 -15.94 -3.66 3.35
C GLY A 362 -15.42 -2.28 3.79
N VAL A 363 -14.69 -2.22 4.89
CA VAL A 363 -14.07 -0.97 5.39
C VAL A 363 -13.15 -0.36 4.34
N VAL A 364 -12.23 -1.14 3.78
CA VAL A 364 -11.27 -0.64 2.77
C VAL A 364 -12.02 -0.17 1.51
N THR A 365 -13.04 -0.91 1.08
CA THR A 365 -13.87 -0.55 -0.07
C THR A 365 -14.60 0.77 0.15
N PHE A 366 -15.15 1.01 1.34
CA PHE A 366 -15.79 2.28 1.69
C PHE A 366 -14.84 3.47 1.54
N LEU A 367 -13.56 3.31 1.88
CA LEU A 367 -12.57 4.39 1.74
C LEU A 367 -12.35 4.82 0.28
N THR A 368 -12.77 4.01 -0.71
CA THR A 368 -12.69 4.36 -2.14
C THR A 368 -13.85 5.26 -2.61
N LEU A 369 -14.87 5.47 -1.77
CA LEU A 369 -16.05 6.25 -2.13
C LEU A 369 -15.84 7.74 -1.89
N SER A 370 -16.45 8.57 -2.76
CA SER A 370 -16.71 9.97 -2.42
C SER A 370 -17.97 10.10 -1.57
N ALA A 371 -18.11 11.21 -0.83
CA ALA A 371 -19.31 11.45 -0.02
C ALA A 371 -20.62 11.35 -0.82
N ASN A 372 -20.64 11.90 -2.04
CA ASN A 372 -21.82 11.88 -2.91
C ASN A 372 -22.13 10.46 -3.41
N ARG A 373 -21.09 9.70 -3.80
CA ARG A 373 -21.26 8.30 -4.24
C ARG A 373 -21.75 7.41 -3.10
N CYS A 374 -21.21 7.63 -1.90
CA CYS A 374 -21.66 6.96 -0.69
C CYS A 374 -23.14 7.25 -0.40
N ALA A 375 -23.55 8.53 -0.44
CA ALA A 375 -24.93 8.91 -0.21
C ALA A 375 -25.88 8.30 -1.24
N ALA A 376 -25.55 8.41 -2.54
CA ALA A 376 -26.33 7.82 -3.62
C ALA A 376 -26.49 6.30 -3.46
N LEU A 377 -25.42 5.59 -3.10
CA LEU A 377 -25.47 4.15 -2.83
C LEU A 377 -26.44 3.81 -1.67
N VAL A 378 -26.36 4.54 -0.57
CA VAL A 378 -27.24 4.34 0.60
C VAL A 378 -28.69 4.71 0.27
N GLU A 379 -28.91 5.71 -0.59
CA GLU A 379 -30.24 6.16 -0.99
C GLU A 379 -30.99 5.14 -1.84
N LEU A 380 -30.28 4.35 -2.65
CA LEU A 380 -30.84 3.26 -3.46
C LEU A 380 -31.37 2.09 -2.61
N GLU A 381 -30.96 1.98 -1.36
CA GLU A 381 -31.33 0.87 -0.48
C GLU A 381 -32.54 1.21 0.40
N THR A 382 -33.39 0.21 0.65
CA THR A 382 -34.49 0.26 1.63
C THR A 382 -33.98 -0.15 3.01
N ASP A 383 -34.64 0.28 4.09
CA ASP A 383 -34.27 -0.15 5.46
C ASP A 383 -34.34 -1.67 5.64
N GLU A 384 -35.20 -2.35 4.90
CA GLU A 384 -35.26 -3.82 4.87
C GLU A 384 -34.05 -4.42 4.15
N SER A 385 -33.68 -3.90 2.98
CA SER A 385 -32.48 -4.34 2.25
C SER A 385 -31.22 -4.15 3.07
N LEU A 386 -31.09 -2.99 3.74
CA LEU A 386 -29.99 -2.68 4.64
C LEU A 386 -29.94 -3.67 5.81
N ARG A 387 -31.08 -3.95 6.47
CA ARG A 387 -31.15 -4.96 7.54
C ARG A 387 -30.81 -6.36 7.06
N ASN A 388 -31.24 -6.76 5.87
CA ASN A 388 -30.92 -8.07 5.28
C ASN A 388 -29.45 -8.19 4.87
N ALA A 389 -28.82 -7.10 4.43
CA ALA A 389 -27.39 -7.06 4.16
C ALA A 389 -26.59 -7.11 5.46
N ALA A 390 -26.99 -6.34 6.47
CA ALA A 390 -26.32 -6.25 7.75
C ALA A 390 -26.52 -7.52 8.61
N GLY A 391 -27.70 -8.15 8.60
CA GLY A 391 -27.99 -9.36 9.37
C GLY A 391 -27.18 -10.59 8.93
N ARG A 392 -26.62 -10.57 7.72
CA ARG A 392 -25.66 -11.58 7.24
C ARG A 392 -24.21 -11.25 7.62
N ALA A 393 -23.98 -10.07 8.16
CA ALA A 393 -22.68 -9.42 8.24
C ALA A 393 -22.21 -9.18 9.67
N LEU A 394 -23.13 -8.82 10.55
CA LEU A 394 -22.84 -8.33 11.89
C LEU A 394 -23.71 -9.04 12.94
N PRO A 395 -23.21 -9.21 14.18
CA PRO A 395 -24.02 -9.66 15.32
C PRO A 395 -25.25 -8.80 15.54
N ALA A 396 -26.34 -9.39 16.04
CA ALA A 396 -27.63 -8.72 16.22
C ALA A 396 -27.52 -7.45 17.07
N GLU A 397 -26.69 -7.43 18.12
CA GLU A 397 -26.49 -6.25 18.95
C GLU A 397 -25.91 -5.05 18.17
N ARG A 398 -25.10 -5.29 17.12
CA ARG A 398 -24.51 -4.23 16.29
C ARG A 398 -25.50 -3.69 15.25
N LEU A 399 -26.49 -4.49 14.87
CA LEU A 399 -27.51 -4.11 13.88
C LEU A 399 -28.50 -3.06 14.39
N ALA A 400 -28.78 -3.06 15.71
CA ALA A 400 -29.78 -2.17 16.30
C ALA A 400 -29.50 -0.68 16.06
N ASN A 401 -28.24 -0.32 15.79
CA ASN A 401 -27.79 1.06 15.57
C ASN A 401 -27.58 1.43 14.09
N LEU A 402 -27.80 0.50 13.16
CA LEU A 402 -27.63 0.71 11.72
C LEU A 402 -28.98 1.07 11.07
N SER A 403 -29.16 2.34 10.77
CA SER A 403 -30.30 2.88 10.02
C SER A 403 -29.80 3.63 8.79
N LYS A 404 -30.66 3.84 7.79
CA LYS A 404 -30.32 4.67 6.63
C LYS A 404 -29.75 6.04 7.04
N ALA A 405 -30.32 6.67 8.06
CA ALA A 405 -29.83 7.92 8.61
C ALA A 405 -28.42 7.82 9.23
N SER A 406 -28.10 6.73 9.93
CA SER A 406 -26.75 6.55 10.49
C SER A 406 -25.72 6.30 9.39
N LEU A 407 -26.06 5.55 8.34
CA LEU A 407 -25.20 5.35 7.16
C LEU A 407 -24.93 6.66 6.41
N LEU A 408 -25.95 7.50 6.19
CA LEU A 408 -25.78 8.81 5.55
C LEU A 408 -24.88 9.74 6.37
N ARG A 409 -24.97 9.71 7.71
CA ARG A 409 -24.02 10.45 8.57
C ARG A 409 -22.58 9.99 8.39
N VAL A 410 -22.35 8.69 8.18
CA VAL A 410 -21.01 8.17 7.90
C VAL A 410 -20.52 8.61 6.52
N CYS A 411 -21.40 8.65 5.50
CA CYS A 411 -21.06 9.20 4.19
C CYS A 411 -20.62 10.68 4.25
N GLN A 412 -21.20 11.48 5.13
CA GLN A 412 -20.83 12.89 5.30
C GLN A 412 -19.40 13.07 5.84
N LYS A 413 -18.87 12.09 6.60
CA LYS A 413 -17.48 12.11 7.09
C LYS A 413 -16.42 11.95 5.98
N LEU A 414 -16.83 11.54 4.76
CA LEU A 414 -15.94 11.49 3.58
C LEU A 414 -15.66 12.89 2.99
N LYS A 415 -16.39 13.94 3.41
CA LYS A 415 -16.08 15.32 3.01
C LYS A 415 -14.85 15.78 3.80
N GLY A 416 -13.68 15.74 3.18
CA GLY A 416 -12.46 16.28 3.78
C GLY A 416 -12.62 17.75 4.19
N PRO A 417 -11.77 18.27 5.12
CA PRO A 417 -11.96 19.57 5.77
C PRO A 417 -11.88 20.82 4.85
N GLY A 418 -11.78 20.65 3.52
CA GLY A 418 -11.70 21.74 2.54
C GLY A 418 -12.82 21.76 1.50
N ALA A 419 -13.76 20.80 1.51
CA ALA A 419 -14.92 20.87 0.65
C ALA A 419 -15.96 21.82 1.27
N VAL A 420 -15.66 23.12 1.29
CA VAL A 420 -16.70 24.14 1.37
C VAL A 420 -17.65 23.80 0.23
N MET A 421 -18.89 23.45 0.55
CA MET A 421 -19.90 23.34 -0.49
C MET A 421 -19.87 24.70 -1.19
N SER A 422 -19.41 24.74 -2.44
CA SER A 422 -19.81 25.81 -3.33
C SER A 422 -21.32 25.77 -3.26
N ASN A 423 -21.92 26.69 -2.51
CA ASN A 423 -23.36 26.89 -2.56
C ASN A 423 -23.70 26.95 -4.05
N PRO A 424 -24.77 26.26 -4.50
CA PRO A 424 -25.21 26.41 -5.87
C PRO A 424 -25.28 27.91 -6.11
N VAL A 425 -24.48 28.39 -7.07
CA VAL A 425 -24.54 29.78 -7.51
C VAL A 425 -26.00 29.99 -7.86
N GLU A 426 -26.71 30.78 -7.05
CA GLU A 426 -28.05 31.22 -7.39
C GLU A 426 -27.94 31.78 -8.81
N ALA A 427 -28.69 31.18 -9.73
CA ALA A 427 -28.79 31.69 -11.08
C ALA A 427 -29.13 33.19 -10.94
N PRO A 428 -28.39 34.08 -11.62
CA PRO A 428 -28.66 35.50 -11.51
C PRO A 428 -30.14 35.71 -11.84
N GLU A 429 -30.87 36.37 -10.93
CA GLU A 429 -32.24 36.80 -11.20
C GLU A 429 -32.26 37.51 -12.54
N PRO A 430 -33.22 37.22 -13.43
CA PRO A 430 -33.32 37.89 -14.71
C PRO A 430 -33.47 39.38 -14.47
N GLY A 431 -32.40 40.11 -14.77
CA GLY A 431 -32.32 41.55 -14.57
C GLY A 431 -33.45 42.27 -15.29
N VAL A 432 -34.21 43.05 -14.53
CA VAL A 432 -35.14 44.05 -15.03
C VAL A 432 -34.38 44.99 -15.95
N ALA A 433 -34.82 45.07 -17.21
CA ALA A 433 -34.26 45.99 -18.19
C ALA A 433 -34.44 47.45 -17.72
N PRO A 434 -33.44 48.32 -17.86
CA PRO A 434 -33.59 49.72 -17.53
C PRO A 434 -34.55 50.40 -18.51
N ALA A 435 -35.56 51.10 -17.98
CA ALA A 435 -36.42 51.98 -18.76
C ALA A 435 -35.60 53.15 -19.33
N LYS A 436 -35.85 53.48 -20.60
CA LYS A 436 -35.24 54.58 -21.34
C LYS A 436 -35.75 55.94 -20.89
#